data_AF-A0A3B3H3Y2-F1
#
_entry.id   AF-A0A3B3H3Y2-F1
#
_cell.length_a   1.000
_cell.length_b   1.000
_cell.length_c   1.000
_cell.angle_alpha   90.00
_cell.angle_beta   90.00
_cell.angle_gamma   90.00
#
_symmetry.space_group_name_H-M   'P 1'
#
loop_
_entity.id
_entity.type
_entity.pdbx_description
1 polymer ?
#
loop_
_entity_poly.entity_id
_entity_poly.type
_entity_poly.pdbx_seq_one_letter_code
_entity_poly.pdbx_strand_id
1 'polypeptide(L)'
;MVLKIFFPQCCNLADSGLLVGRWIPGHDSAVVLAVIHYPFIPAQVKQYIQQIQRQSGEELAVLGSWSLPKESQEGMESFLRDLSTIFPQERWLQISRKMGKMGFTCQILSRSQRAAGEEREKQSRSEEDGEEEEEKEKVVFVHYDQKKVMLSRLHPVHMEDTQTAAASELRQVFQTVARSQPLFLLDRYDDGPLRSTHWQTEGREGSILVELLKRASVPLCLLLSWPMSIWTRFCRLRIFRIFPLSVLSSKLSTCIQLSHRSEHMRSISAPGAASSHIEFTRKANTVVSVLVDVALGILLMTWLYRDEHVATLASALVPAADRVATELEQLLQWLMGAPAGLKMNRALDQVLGRFFLYHIHLWISYIHLLSPSVEQILWYGGLSAGLGLTFALSLLSDMVALLTFHIYCFYVYGARLYCMKVYGLSSLWRLFRGKKWNVLRQRVDSCSYDLDQLFIGMLLFTILLFLLPTTALYYLVFTLLRLVVVLFQGVLHLSVDFINSFPLFALGQRICQPYRLAEGVKFRVLCEEPGSALHLLMEINPLSCSAVVQTYRTPASSCYPRDSWAALVRKLFVGELVYPWRRKSSKAD
;
A
#
# COMPACT_ATOMS: atom_id res chain seq x y z
N MET A 1 -1.30 -13.88 42.86
CA MET A 1 -1.29 -13.78 41.37
C MET A 1 -2.33 -12.75 40.91
N VAL A 2 -2.21 -12.21 39.68
CA VAL A 2 -3.19 -11.23 39.14
C VAL A 2 -4.00 -11.90 38.04
N LEU A 3 -5.29 -12.13 38.29
CA LEU A 3 -6.21 -12.69 37.31
C LEU A 3 -6.81 -11.58 36.45
N LYS A 4 -6.65 -11.65 35.13
CA LYS A 4 -7.26 -10.70 34.19
C LYS A 4 -8.51 -11.30 33.56
N ILE A 5 -9.63 -10.59 33.64
CA ILE A 5 -10.89 -11.00 33.03
C ILE A 5 -11.24 -9.98 31.96
N PHE A 6 -11.12 -10.38 30.69
CA PHE A 6 -11.60 -9.59 29.57
C PHE A 6 -13.12 -9.73 29.49
N PHE A 7 -13.83 -8.65 29.81
CA PHE A 7 -15.28 -8.62 29.96
C PHE A 7 -15.92 -7.72 28.88
N PRO A 8 -16.84 -8.23 28.04
CA PRO A 8 -17.48 -7.41 27.04
C PRO A 8 -18.42 -6.38 27.68
N GLN A 9 -18.45 -5.15 27.17
CA GLN A 9 -19.36 -4.12 27.68
C GLN A 9 -20.85 -4.50 27.55
N CYS A 10 -21.21 -5.27 26.51
CA CYS A 10 -22.59 -5.74 26.30
C CYS A 10 -23.05 -6.71 27.40
N CYS A 11 -22.13 -7.40 28.07
CA CYS A 11 -22.47 -8.31 29.17
C CYS A 11 -22.96 -7.57 30.41
N ASN A 12 -22.65 -6.27 30.56
CA ASN A 12 -23.17 -5.43 31.63
C ASN A 12 -24.69 -5.20 31.52
N LEU A 13 -25.30 -5.50 30.37
CA LEU A 13 -26.74 -5.36 30.13
C LEU A 13 -27.54 -6.59 30.63
N ALA A 14 -26.88 -7.72 30.90
CA ALA A 14 -27.56 -8.89 31.44
C ALA A 14 -27.89 -8.71 32.92
N ASP A 15 -29.10 -9.08 33.30
CA ASP A 15 -29.53 -9.13 34.70
C ASP A 15 -28.86 -10.28 35.46
N SER A 16 -28.90 -11.49 34.91
CA SER A 16 -28.30 -12.68 35.53
C SER A 16 -28.13 -13.79 34.50
N GLY A 17 -27.14 -14.66 34.71
CA GLY A 17 -26.86 -15.73 33.75
C GLY A 17 -25.53 -16.46 33.91
N LEU A 18 -25.19 -17.25 32.90
CA LEU A 18 -23.92 -17.97 32.80
C LEU A 18 -22.94 -17.24 31.87
N LEU A 19 -21.71 -17.09 32.34
CA LEU A 19 -20.60 -16.52 31.57
C LEU A 19 -20.05 -17.59 30.63
N VAL A 20 -20.12 -17.35 29.33
CA VAL A 20 -19.54 -18.19 28.29
C VAL A 20 -18.29 -17.52 27.74
N GLY A 21 -17.19 -18.27 27.64
CA GLY A 21 -15.92 -17.72 27.20
C GLY A 21 -14.83 -18.78 27.07
N ARG A 22 -13.57 -18.36 27.19
CA ARG A 22 -12.40 -19.25 27.10
C ARG A 22 -11.31 -18.80 28.07
N TRP A 23 -10.64 -19.77 28.69
CA TRP A 23 -9.39 -19.56 29.43
C TRP A 23 -8.22 -19.50 28.44
N ILE A 24 -7.35 -18.51 28.57
CA ILE A 24 -6.20 -18.34 27.66
C ILE A 24 -5.07 -19.29 28.12
N PRO A 25 -4.63 -20.25 27.30
CA PRO A 25 -3.58 -21.19 27.70
C PRO A 25 -2.26 -20.45 27.94
N GLY A 26 -1.61 -20.76 29.07
CA GLY A 26 -0.33 -20.17 29.45
C GLY A 26 -0.41 -18.77 30.08
N HIS A 27 -1.62 -18.24 30.30
CA HIS A 27 -1.86 -16.95 30.95
C HIS A 27 -2.93 -17.08 32.04
N ASP A 28 -2.79 -16.37 33.17
CA ASP A 28 -3.86 -16.24 34.17
C ASP A 28 -4.91 -15.23 33.67
N SER A 29 -5.59 -15.59 32.58
CA SER A 29 -6.51 -14.70 31.88
C SER A 29 -7.71 -15.44 31.31
N ALA A 30 -8.89 -14.87 31.48
CA ALA A 30 -10.15 -15.38 30.94
C ALA A 30 -10.78 -14.37 30.00
N VAL A 31 -11.29 -14.83 28.86
CA VAL A 31 -12.04 -14.01 27.90
C VAL A 31 -13.50 -14.41 27.98
N VAL A 32 -14.32 -13.55 28.56
CA VAL A 32 -15.79 -13.67 28.52
C VAL A 32 -16.26 -13.21 27.16
N LEU A 33 -17.16 -13.96 26.52
CA LEU A 33 -17.69 -13.65 25.19
C LEU A 33 -19.16 -13.27 25.24
N ALA A 34 -19.96 -13.93 26.07
CA ALA A 34 -21.38 -13.64 26.23
C ALA A 34 -21.90 -14.12 27.59
N VAL A 35 -23.02 -13.55 28.03
CA VAL A 35 -23.82 -14.07 29.14
C VAL A 35 -25.06 -14.74 28.56
N ILE A 36 -25.31 -16.00 28.92
CA ILE A 36 -26.58 -16.67 28.64
C ILE A 36 -27.56 -16.27 29.73
N HIS A 37 -28.65 -15.60 29.36
CA HIS A 37 -29.61 -15.05 30.30
C HIS A 37 -30.41 -16.15 31.00
N TYR A 38 -30.59 -16.03 32.30
CA TYR A 38 -31.56 -16.84 33.03
C TYR A 38 -33.00 -16.46 32.63
N PRO A 39 -33.96 -17.41 32.53
CA PRO A 39 -33.84 -18.85 32.77
C PRO A 39 -33.33 -19.65 31.56
N PHE A 40 -32.57 -20.72 31.82
CA PHE A 40 -32.06 -21.65 30.81
C PHE A 40 -32.01 -23.08 31.34
N ILE A 41 -31.92 -24.07 30.44
CA ILE A 41 -31.74 -25.48 30.79
C ILE A 41 -30.25 -25.86 30.63
N PRO A 42 -29.54 -26.32 31.68
CA PRO A 42 -28.10 -26.61 31.62
C PRO A 42 -27.70 -27.60 30.50
N ALA A 43 -28.54 -28.60 30.23
CA ALA A 43 -28.32 -29.56 29.14
C ALA A 43 -28.31 -28.88 27.75
N GLN A 44 -29.22 -27.93 27.53
CA GLN A 44 -29.28 -27.16 26.27
C GLN A 44 -28.07 -26.24 26.13
N VAL A 45 -27.64 -25.59 27.23
CA VAL A 45 -26.42 -24.77 27.26
C VAL A 45 -25.19 -25.59 26.85
N LYS A 46 -25.06 -26.82 27.38
CA LYS A 46 -23.95 -27.72 27.03
C LYS A 46 -23.96 -28.11 25.54
N GLN A 47 -25.12 -28.45 24.99
CA GLN A 47 -25.26 -28.77 23.58
C GLN A 47 -24.94 -27.58 22.67
N TYR A 48 -25.42 -26.39 23.04
CA TYR A 48 -25.19 -25.15 22.29
C TYR A 48 -23.70 -24.78 22.26
N ILE A 49 -23.01 -24.83 23.41
CA ILE A 49 -21.57 -24.57 23.48
C ILE A 49 -20.79 -25.57 22.61
N GLN A 50 -21.13 -26.87 22.66
CA GLN A 50 -20.49 -27.89 21.82
C GLN A 50 -20.68 -27.63 20.32
N GLN A 51 -21.87 -27.16 19.91
CA GLN A 51 -22.14 -26.81 18.52
C GLN A 51 -21.26 -25.63 18.07
N ILE A 52 -21.11 -24.60 18.90
CA ILE A 52 -20.29 -23.43 18.58
C ILE A 52 -18.80 -23.76 18.63
N GLN A 53 -18.35 -24.61 19.54
CA GLN A 53 -16.98 -25.12 19.55
C GLN A 53 -16.62 -25.78 18.21
N ARG A 54 -17.52 -26.61 17.65
CA ARG A 54 -17.30 -27.25 16.34
C ARG A 54 -17.21 -26.25 15.19
N GLN A 55 -17.96 -25.14 15.26
CA GLN A 55 -17.97 -24.11 14.22
C GLN A 55 -16.79 -23.12 14.33
N SER A 56 -16.44 -22.73 15.55
CA SER A 56 -15.37 -21.74 15.83
C SER A 56 -13.97 -22.37 15.89
N GLY A 57 -13.88 -23.66 16.21
CA GLY A 57 -12.61 -24.35 16.45
C GLY A 57 -11.90 -23.92 17.74
N GLU A 58 -12.61 -23.24 18.65
CA GLU A 58 -12.07 -22.74 19.92
C GLU A 58 -12.68 -23.51 21.10
N GLU A 59 -11.91 -23.74 22.15
CA GLU A 59 -12.35 -24.43 23.39
C GLU A 59 -13.20 -23.51 24.27
N LEU A 60 -14.46 -23.32 23.89
CA LEU A 60 -15.41 -22.51 24.65
C LEU A 60 -15.92 -23.25 25.90
N ALA A 61 -16.02 -22.55 27.02
CA ALA A 61 -16.47 -23.11 28.29
C ALA A 61 -17.39 -22.14 29.04
N VAL A 62 -18.15 -22.69 29.98
CA VAL A 62 -18.83 -21.88 31.00
C VAL A 62 -17.80 -21.49 32.04
N LEU A 63 -17.47 -20.20 32.11
CA LEU A 63 -16.45 -19.65 33.01
C LEU A 63 -16.99 -19.41 34.42
N GLY A 64 -18.29 -19.19 34.55
CA GLY A 64 -18.96 -19.02 35.84
C GLY A 64 -20.32 -18.35 35.76
N SER A 65 -20.72 -17.67 36.83
CA SER A 65 -22.03 -17.04 36.99
C SER A 65 -21.94 -15.53 37.12
N TRP A 66 -22.95 -14.84 36.57
CA TRP A 66 -23.15 -13.41 36.66
C TRP A 66 -24.49 -13.10 37.33
N SER A 67 -24.49 -12.23 38.35
CA SER A 67 -25.72 -11.71 38.97
C SER A 67 -25.68 -10.21 39.21
N LEU A 68 -26.76 -9.54 38.83
CA LEU A 68 -27.12 -8.20 39.29
C LEU A 68 -28.12 -8.36 40.44
N PRO A 69 -27.84 -7.86 41.66
CA PRO A 69 -28.75 -7.99 42.79
C PRO A 69 -30.04 -7.22 42.49
N LYS A 70 -31.15 -7.96 42.45
CA LYS A 70 -32.52 -7.43 42.43
C LYS A 70 -33.24 -7.97 43.67
N GLU A 71 -34.05 -7.13 44.32
CA GLU A 71 -34.75 -7.43 45.59
C GLU A 71 -35.75 -8.61 45.50
N SER A 72 -36.00 -9.17 44.31
CA SER A 72 -37.04 -10.19 44.06
C SER A 72 -36.50 -11.60 43.72
N GLN A 73 -35.22 -11.91 43.94
CA GLN A 73 -34.58 -13.14 43.43
C GLN A 73 -33.67 -13.89 44.44
N GLU A 74 -34.14 -14.12 45.67
CA GLU A 74 -33.34 -14.79 46.73
C GLU A 74 -32.91 -16.24 46.40
N GLY A 75 -33.67 -16.97 45.56
CA GLY A 75 -33.31 -18.33 45.11
C GLY A 75 -32.42 -18.42 43.85
N MET A 76 -32.15 -17.29 43.20
CA MET A 76 -31.36 -17.25 41.96
C MET A 76 -29.87 -17.42 42.24
N GLU A 77 -29.36 -16.73 43.26
CA GLU A 77 -27.93 -16.74 43.57
C GLU A 77 -27.45 -18.08 44.13
N SER A 78 -28.32 -18.80 44.86
CA SER A 78 -28.06 -20.18 45.29
C SER A 78 -28.01 -21.11 44.08
N PHE A 79 -29.04 -21.06 43.20
CA PHE A 79 -29.06 -21.84 41.97
C PHE A 79 -27.83 -21.60 41.10
N LEU A 80 -27.45 -20.35 40.86
CA LEU A 80 -26.26 -19.99 40.07
C LEU A 80 -24.94 -20.44 40.71
N ARG A 81 -24.92 -20.62 42.04
CA ARG A 81 -23.78 -21.17 42.79
C ARG A 81 -23.69 -22.69 42.63
N ASP A 82 -24.83 -23.37 42.70
CA ASP A 82 -24.94 -24.83 42.55
C ASP A 82 -24.57 -25.29 41.14
N LEU A 83 -24.75 -24.44 40.12
CA LEU A 83 -24.32 -24.71 38.74
C LEU A 83 -22.81 -24.98 38.60
N SER A 84 -21.99 -24.55 39.57
CA SER A 84 -20.55 -24.85 39.60
C SER A 84 -20.24 -26.35 39.74
N THR A 85 -21.21 -27.17 40.16
CA THR A 85 -21.12 -28.64 40.22
C THR A 85 -21.41 -29.31 38.88
N ILE A 86 -22.24 -28.69 38.03
CA ILE A 86 -22.71 -29.25 36.76
C ILE A 86 -21.65 -29.06 35.65
N PHE A 87 -20.87 -27.98 35.72
CA PHE A 87 -19.85 -27.65 34.73
C PHE A 87 -18.42 -27.92 35.27
N PRO A 88 -17.62 -28.79 34.63
CA PRO A 88 -16.41 -29.37 35.21
C PRO A 88 -15.16 -28.47 35.13
N GLN A 89 -15.28 -27.14 35.21
CA GLN A 89 -14.13 -26.23 35.08
C GLN A 89 -13.32 -26.12 36.37
N GLU A 90 -11.99 -26.03 36.27
CA GLU A 90 -11.07 -25.97 37.44
C GLU A 90 -11.27 -24.70 38.30
N ARG A 91 -11.50 -23.56 37.65
CA ARG A 91 -11.75 -22.25 38.28
C ARG A 91 -13.12 -21.74 37.85
N TRP A 92 -13.97 -21.37 38.81
CA TRP A 92 -15.32 -20.84 38.57
C TRP A 92 -15.40 -19.39 39.03
N LEU A 93 -15.79 -18.51 38.12
CA LEU A 93 -15.89 -17.08 38.35
C LEU A 93 -17.31 -16.73 38.81
N GLN A 94 -17.49 -16.41 40.08
CA GLN A 94 -18.73 -15.84 40.57
C GLN A 94 -18.61 -14.32 40.60
N ILE A 95 -19.26 -13.66 39.65
CA ILE A 95 -19.19 -12.21 39.49
C ILE A 95 -20.55 -11.61 39.81
N SER A 96 -20.56 -10.69 40.78
CA SER A 96 -21.75 -9.91 41.12
C SER A 96 -21.42 -8.43 41.21
N ARG A 97 -22.41 -7.58 41.02
CA ARG A 97 -22.25 -6.12 41.15
C ARG A 97 -23.05 -5.64 42.35
N LYS A 98 -22.47 -4.83 43.26
CA LYS A 98 -23.26 -4.31 44.39
C LYS A 98 -24.21 -3.18 43.93
N MET A 99 -25.43 -3.16 44.48
CA MET A 99 -26.38 -2.05 44.31
C MET A 99 -25.69 -0.72 44.64
N GLY A 100 -25.76 0.25 43.72
CA GLY A 100 -25.18 1.60 43.88
C GLY A 100 -23.67 1.74 43.67
N LYS A 101 -22.92 0.65 43.43
CA LYS A 101 -21.47 0.70 43.12
C LYS A 101 -21.17 0.38 41.66
N MET A 102 -20.07 0.93 41.14
CA MET A 102 -19.61 0.58 39.78
C MET A 102 -18.70 -0.66 39.78
N GLY A 103 -18.03 -0.96 40.89
CA GLY A 103 -17.13 -2.11 41.03
C GLY A 103 -17.83 -3.47 41.06
N PHE A 104 -17.17 -4.49 40.50
CA PHE A 104 -17.58 -5.90 40.59
C PHE A 104 -16.96 -6.56 41.82
N THR A 105 -17.74 -7.42 42.47
CA THR A 105 -17.26 -8.43 43.41
C THR A 105 -17.04 -9.72 42.66
N CYS A 106 -15.81 -10.24 42.69
CA CYS A 106 -15.44 -11.51 42.05
C CYS A 106 -14.96 -12.48 43.12
N GLN A 107 -15.60 -13.63 43.22
CA GLN A 107 -15.16 -14.77 44.01
C GLN A 107 -14.73 -15.89 43.07
N ILE A 108 -13.56 -16.46 43.32
CA ILE A 108 -12.99 -17.55 42.49
C ILE A 108 -13.13 -18.83 43.29
N LEU A 109 -13.94 -19.76 42.81
CA LEU A 109 -14.16 -21.05 43.46
C LEU A 109 -13.26 -22.11 42.79
N SER A 110 -12.24 -22.56 43.52
CA SER A 110 -11.36 -23.66 43.09
C SER A 110 -12.04 -25.02 43.28
N ARG A 111 -11.66 -26.02 42.47
CA ARG A 111 -12.21 -27.39 42.57
C ARG A 111 -12.06 -28.04 43.95
N SER A 112 -11.04 -27.66 44.72
CA SER A 112 -10.80 -28.12 46.11
C SER A 112 -11.78 -27.49 47.11
N GLN A 113 -12.07 -26.19 46.99
CA GLN A 113 -13.04 -25.49 47.83
C GLN A 113 -14.50 -25.89 47.52
N ARG A 114 -14.79 -26.37 46.29
CA ARG A 114 -16.13 -26.87 45.90
C ARG A 114 -16.52 -28.17 46.59
N ALA A 115 -15.56 -29.04 46.93
CA ALA A 115 -15.83 -30.30 47.62
C ALA A 115 -16.04 -30.13 49.14
N ALA A 116 -15.45 -29.08 49.73
CA ALA A 116 -15.57 -28.79 51.16
C ALA A 116 -16.87 -28.02 51.55
N GLY A 117 -17.67 -27.62 50.56
CA GLY A 117 -18.90 -26.86 50.76
C GLY A 117 -20.07 -27.67 51.37
N GLU A 118 -20.01 -29.00 51.34
CA GLU A 118 -21.07 -29.86 51.92
C GLU A 118 -20.90 -30.12 53.43
N GLU A 119 -19.75 -29.82 54.05
CA GLU A 119 -19.51 -30.09 55.48
C GLU A 119 -19.56 -28.85 56.39
N ARG A 120 -19.51 -27.63 55.84
CA ARG A 120 -19.43 -26.40 56.67
C ARG A 120 -20.78 -25.86 57.19
N GLU A 121 -21.93 -26.44 56.83
CA GLU A 121 -23.24 -26.03 57.38
C GLU A 121 -23.60 -26.69 58.72
N LYS A 122 -22.75 -27.55 59.30
CA LYS A 122 -23.03 -28.17 60.62
C LYS A 122 -22.06 -27.82 61.75
N GLN A 123 -21.08 -26.95 61.54
CA GLN A 123 -20.12 -26.57 62.58
C GLN A 123 -19.76 -25.09 62.53
N SER A 124 -20.75 -24.21 62.73
CA SER A 124 -20.51 -22.80 63.07
C SER A 124 -21.03 -22.50 64.47
N ARG A 125 -20.44 -23.16 65.47
CA ARG A 125 -20.63 -22.75 66.87
C ARG A 125 -19.47 -23.14 67.78
N SER A 126 -18.25 -22.80 67.39
CA SER A 126 -17.12 -22.56 68.31
C SER A 126 -15.88 -22.21 67.51
N GLU A 127 -15.05 -21.35 68.11
CA GLU A 127 -13.68 -21.00 67.72
C GLU A 127 -13.56 -19.76 66.83
N GLU A 128 -13.52 -18.63 67.54
CA GLU A 128 -12.77 -17.43 67.19
C GLU A 128 -11.26 -17.73 67.10
N ASP A 129 -10.57 -16.86 66.36
CA ASP A 129 -9.12 -16.67 66.27
C ASP A 129 -8.30 -17.63 65.39
N GLY A 130 -8.02 -17.13 64.18
CA GLY A 130 -7.03 -17.64 63.25
C GLY A 130 -6.94 -16.76 62.02
N GLU A 131 -6.18 -15.67 62.09
CA GLU A 131 -5.79 -14.86 60.94
C GLU A 131 -4.83 -15.66 60.04
N GLU A 132 -5.38 -16.48 59.16
CA GLU A 132 -4.65 -16.89 57.95
C GLU A 132 -4.99 -15.88 56.85
N GLU A 133 -4.03 -15.02 56.51
CA GLU A 133 -4.08 -14.19 55.32
C GLU A 133 -4.11 -15.10 54.07
N GLU A 134 -5.30 -15.56 53.67
CA GLU A 134 -5.51 -16.13 52.34
C GLU A 134 -5.01 -15.09 51.32
N GLU A 135 -3.99 -15.44 50.53
CA GLU A 135 -3.50 -14.62 49.42
C GLU A 135 -4.66 -14.29 48.46
N LYS A 136 -5.38 -13.19 48.70
CA LYS A 136 -6.49 -12.77 47.83
C LYS A 136 -5.93 -12.47 46.45
N GLU A 137 -6.22 -13.35 45.49
CA GLU A 137 -5.89 -13.12 44.09
C GLU A 137 -6.44 -11.77 43.63
N LYS A 138 -5.55 -10.90 43.12
CA LYS A 138 -5.95 -9.57 42.68
C LYS A 138 -6.62 -9.71 41.31
N VAL A 139 -7.91 -9.41 41.23
CA VAL A 139 -8.68 -9.49 39.99
C VAL A 139 -8.69 -8.15 39.26
N VAL A 140 -8.43 -8.17 37.96
CA VAL A 140 -8.50 -7.01 37.06
C VAL A 140 -9.54 -7.28 35.98
N PHE A 141 -10.56 -6.43 35.90
CA PHE A 141 -11.55 -6.46 34.84
C PHE A 141 -11.13 -5.55 33.69
N VAL A 142 -10.96 -6.13 32.50
CA VAL A 142 -10.66 -5.40 31.28
C VAL A 142 -11.92 -5.36 30.42
N HIS A 143 -12.63 -4.24 30.48
CA HIS A 143 -13.81 -3.96 29.68
C HIS A 143 -13.43 -3.69 28.24
N TYR A 144 -14.13 -4.32 27.28
CA TYR A 144 -13.88 -4.09 25.86
C TYR A 144 -15.16 -4.01 25.03
N ASP A 145 -15.06 -3.25 23.92
CA ASP A 145 -16.10 -3.19 22.90
C ASP A 145 -16.00 -4.41 21.99
N GLN A 146 -16.98 -5.31 22.10
CA GLN A 146 -17.00 -6.59 21.40
C GLN A 146 -16.95 -6.45 19.88
N LYS A 147 -17.69 -5.49 19.31
CA LYS A 147 -17.72 -5.23 17.86
C LYS A 147 -16.34 -4.81 17.38
N LYS A 148 -15.70 -3.88 18.09
CA LYS A 148 -14.38 -3.36 17.73
C LYS A 148 -13.31 -4.43 17.81
N VAL A 149 -13.26 -5.20 18.90
CA VAL A 149 -12.27 -6.27 19.07
C VAL A 149 -12.45 -7.39 18.04
N MET A 150 -13.70 -7.84 17.82
CA MET A 150 -14.00 -8.87 16.82
C MET A 150 -13.56 -8.48 15.39
N LEU A 151 -13.76 -7.22 15.01
CA LEU A 151 -13.44 -6.73 13.66
C LEU A 151 -12.01 -6.22 13.51
N SER A 152 -11.33 -5.96 14.63
CA SER A 152 -9.97 -5.42 14.62
C SER A 152 -8.93 -6.46 14.24
N ARG A 153 -7.86 -6.00 13.61
CA ARG A 153 -6.69 -6.81 13.30
C ARG A 153 -5.46 -6.12 13.88
N LEU A 154 -4.85 -6.77 14.86
CA LEU A 154 -3.55 -6.38 15.42
C LEU A 154 -2.47 -6.63 14.36
N HIS A 155 -1.82 -5.56 13.94
CA HIS A 155 -0.68 -5.63 13.04
C HIS A 155 0.55 -6.09 13.82
N PRO A 156 1.41 -6.94 13.23
CA PRO A 156 2.68 -7.27 13.87
C PRO A 156 3.49 -5.98 14.01
N VAL A 157 3.99 -5.74 15.23
CA VAL A 157 5.00 -4.70 15.44
C VAL A 157 6.17 -5.03 14.53
N HIS A 158 6.63 -4.06 13.71
CA HIS A 158 7.86 -4.21 12.95
C HIS A 158 9.01 -4.51 13.92
N MET A 159 9.38 -5.79 14.07
CA MET A 159 10.63 -6.34 14.62
C MET A 159 10.63 -7.88 14.43
N GLU A 160 11.82 -8.43 14.25
CA GLU A 160 12.16 -9.64 13.49
C GLU A 160 11.79 -11.02 14.07
N ASP A 161 10.96 -11.14 15.12
CA ASP A 161 10.76 -12.43 15.78
C ASP A 161 9.38 -13.07 15.51
N THR A 162 9.37 -13.92 14.48
CA THR A 162 8.21 -14.74 14.10
C THR A 162 7.81 -15.77 15.19
N GLN A 163 8.67 -16.02 16.18
CA GLN A 163 8.45 -17.04 17.22
C GLN A 163 7.74 -16.50 18.48
N THR A 164 7.92 -15.24 18.86
CA THR A 164 7.25 -14.62 20.02
C THR A 164 5.86 -14.07 19.70
N ALA A 165 5.52 -13.89 18.41
CA ALA A 165 4.24 -13.33 17.97
C ALA A 165 3.01 -14.20 18.30
N ALA A 166 3.18 -15.51 18.52
CA ALA A 166 2.12 -16.43 18.95
C ALA A 166 1.83 -16.38 20.46
N ALA A 167 2.74 -15.82 21.25
CA ALA A 167 2.67 -15.85 22.72
C ALA A 167 1.95 -14.63 23.34
N SER A 168 1.60 -13.61 22.56
CA SER A 168 0.95 -12.41 23.09
C SER A 168 -0.49 -12.68 23.55
N GLU A 169 -0.74 -12.52 24.85
CA GLU A 169 -2.04 -12.63 25.52
C GLU A 169 -3.15 -11.92 24.72
N LEU A 170 -2.92 -10.65 24.35
CA LEU A 170 -3.88 -9.83 23.60
C LEU A 170 -4.19 -10.36 22.20
N ARG A 171 -3.20 -10.96 21.53
CA ARG A 171 -3.43 -11.56 20.21
C ARG A 171 -4.36 -12.77 20.32
N GLN A 172 -4.20 -13.56 21.38
CA GLN A 172 -5.09 -14.68 21.67
C GLN A 172 -6.50 -14.18 22.02
N VAL A 173 -6.64 -13.13 22.84
CA VAL A 173 -7.94 -12.48 23.12
C VAL A 173 -8.65 -12.09 21.82
N PHE A 174 -7.98 -11.32 20.96
CA PHE A 174 -8.57 -10.82 19.71
C PHE A 174 -8.91 -11.98 18.76
N GLN A 175 -8.05 -13.02 18.71
CA GLN A 175 -8.29 -14.20 17.89
C GLN A 175 -9.48 -15.02 18.38
N THR A 176 -9.61 -15.24 19.69
CA THR A 176 -10.74 -15.95 20.30
C THR A 176 -12.05 -15.20 20.02
N VAL A 177 -12.09 -13.88 20.27
CA VAL A 177 -13.27 -13.05 19.99
C VAL A 177 -13.63 -13.05 18.50
N ALA A 178 -12.63 -12.99 17.60
CA ALA A 178 -12.87 -13.00 16.16
C ALA A 178 -13.37 -14.36 15.64
N ARG A 179 -12.89 -15.48 16.20
CA ARG A 179 -13.29 -16.84 15.79
C ARG A 179 -14.63 -17.28 16.39
N SER A 180 -14.99 -16.72 17.54
CA SER A 180 -16.31 -16.93 18.15
C SER A 180 -17.42 -16.11 17.48
N GLN A 181 -17.20 -15.55 16.29
CA GLN A 181 -18.22 -14.83 15.51
C GLN A 181 -19.57 -15.57 15.38
N PRO A 182 -19.63 -16.92 15.23
CA PRO A 182 -20.91 -17.64 15.18
C PRO A 182 -21.80 -17.44 16.41
N LEU A 183 -21.21 -17.25 17.59
CA LEU A 183 -21.93 -16.98 18.85
C LEU A 183 -22.76 -15.68 18.75
N PHE A 184 -22.29 -14.72 17.95
CA PHE A 184 -22.92 -13.41 17.82
C PHE A 184 -23.83 -13.31 16.58
N LEU A 185 -23.78 -14.28 15.66
CA LEU A 185 -24.49 -14.24 14.37
C LEU A 185 -25.90 -14.83 14.43
N LEU A 186 -26.20 -15.65 15.43
CA LEU A 186 -27.45 -16.41 15.55
C LEU A 186 -28.61 -15.61 16.15
N ASP A 187 -28.33 -14.59 16.98
CA ASP A 187 -29.36 -13.76 17.64
C ASP A 187 -29.89 -12.63 16.76
N ARG A 188 -30.32 -12.95 15.53
CA ARG A 188 -31.26 -12.06 14.83
C ARG A 188 -32.60 -12.18 15.57
N TYR A 189 -32.89 -11.25 16.47
CA TYR A 189 -34.20 -11.10 17.14
C TYR A 189 -34.53 -12.12 18.25
N ASP A 190 -33.56 -12.57 19.04
CA ASP A 190 -33.78 -13.55 20.12
C ASP A 190 -34.44 -14.88 19.67
N ASP A 191 -34.43 -15.19 18.37
CA ASP A 191 -35.04 -16.40 17.78
C ASP A 191 -34.20 -17.68 18.04
N GLY A 192 -33.15 -17.58 18.86
CA GLY A 192 -32.31 -18.72 19.27
C GLY A 192 -32.92 -19.56 20.39
N PRO A 193 -32.46 -20.82 20.57
CA PRO A 193 -32.93 -21.68 21.68
C PRO A 193 -32.54 -21.15 23.07
N LEU A 194 -31.57 -20.24 23.15
CA LEU A 194 -31.04 -19.62 24.36
C LEU A 194 -30.87 -18.12 24.10
N ARG A 195 -31.26 -17.27 25.04
CA ARG A 195 -31.03 -15.82 24.97
C ARG A 195 -29.61 -15.50 25.42
N SER A 196 -28.82 -14.86 24.57
CA SER A 196 -27.44 -14.49 24.88
C SER A 196 -27.18 -12.98 24.72
N THR A 197 -26.31 -12.41 25.57
CA THR A 197 -25.89 -11.02 25.38
C THR A 197 -25.04 -10.91 24.13
N HIS A 198 -25.43 -10.04 23.22
CA HIS A 198 -24.68 -9.77 22.00
C HIS A 198 -24.77 -8.28 21.65
N TRP A 199 -23.77 -7.76 20.95
CA TRP A 199 -23.72 -6.34 20.57
C TRP A 199 -24.71 -5.96 19.45
N GLN A 200 -25.35 -6.93 18.77
CA GLN A 200 -26.22 -6.69 17.60
C GLN A 200 -27.68 -6.39 17.96
N THR A 201 -27.97 -5.98 19.20
CA THR A 201 -29.32 -5.55 19.62
C THR A 201 -29.87 -4.38 18.77
N GLU A 202 -29.04 -3.72 17.97
CA GLU A 202 -29.43 -2.71 16.96
C GLU A 202 -29.57 -3.27 15.52
N GLY A 203 -29.67 -4.59 15.36
CA GLY A 203 -29.83 -5.23 14.06
C GLY A 203 -28.54 -5.28 13.23
N ARG A 204 -28.60 -6.01 12.11
CA ARG A 204 -27.45 -6.20 11.24
C ARG A 204 -27.17 -4.90 10.48
N GLU A 205 -26.16 -4.13 10.90
CA GLU A 205 -25.53 -3.08 10.06
C GLU A 205 -24.90 -3.62 8.75
N GLY A 206 -25.15 -4.87 8.40
CA GLY A 206 -24.85 -5.39 7.08
C GLY A 206 -25.89 -4.84 6.11
N SER A 207 -25.62 -3.68 5.52
CA SER A 207 -26.35 -3.21 4.34
C SER A 207 -26.52 -4.40 3.39
N ILE A 208 -27.76 -4.72 3.03
CA ILE A 208 -28.12 -5.82 2.12
C ILE A 208 -27.20 -5.80 0.88
N LEU A 209 -26.81 -4.60 0.46
CA LEU A 209 -25.89 -4.32 -0.63
C LEU A 209 -24.50 -4.98 -0.45
N VAL A 210 -23.94 -5.02 0.76
CA VAL A 210 -22.64 -5.65 1.04
C VAL A 210 -22.73 -7.17 0.92
N GLU A 211 -23.81 -7.77 1.41
CA GLU A 211 -24.03 -9.22 1.31
C GLU A 211 -24.32 -9.64 -0.14
N LEU A 212 -25.08 -8.81 -0.88
CA LEU A 212 -25.28 -8.99 -2.32
C LEU A 212 -23.97 -8.86 -3.10
N LEU A 213 -23.13 -7.86 -2.80
CA LEU A 213 -21.81 -7.70 -3.42
C LEU A 213 -20.92 -8.92 -3.16
N LYS A 214 -20.94 -9.43 -1.92
CA LYS A 214 -20.17 -10.63 -1.54
C LYS A 214 -20.61 -11.84 -2.36
N ARG A 215 -21.91 -12.08 -2.49
CA ARG A 215 -22.47 -13.17 -3.31
C ARG A 215 -22.17 -12.98 -4.81
N ALA A 216 -22.22 -11.76 -5.31
CA ALA A 216 -21.94 -11.43 -6.72
C ALA A 216 -20.44 -11.43 -7.07
N SER A 217 -19.54 -11.29 -6.09
CA SER A 217 -18.11 -11.14 -6.34
C SER A 217 -17.47 -12.35 -7.03
N VAL A 218 -17.81 -13.57 -6.62
CA VAL A 218 -17.26 -14.82 -7.20
C VAL A 218 -17.68 -15.01 -8.66
N PRO A 219 -18.98 -14.96 -9.04
CA PRO A 219 -19.37 -15.09 -10.44
C PRO A 219 -18.82 -13.95 -11.29
N LEU A 220 -18.74 -12.72 -10.77
CA LEU A 220 -18.14 -11.59 -11.48
C LEU A 220 -16.63 -11.81 -11.75
N CYS A 221 -15.88 -12.33 -10.78
CA CYS A 221 -14.46 -12.67 -10.98
C CYS A 221 -14.27 -13.76 -12.05
N LEU A 222 -15.14 -14.77 -12.06
CA LEU A 222 -15.12 -15.82 -13.08
C LEU A 222 -15.43 -15.26 -14.48
N LEU A 223 -16.46 -14.41 -14.60
CA LEU A 223 -16.80 -13.74 -15.86
C LEU A 223 -15.65 -12.87 -16.38
N LEU A 224 -14.95 -12.14 -15.50
CA LEU A 224 -13.80 -11.30 -15.87
C LEU A 224 -12.53 -12.12 -16.16
N SER A 225 -12.39 -13.32 -15.60
CA SER A 225 -11.21 -14.17 -15.80
C SER A 225 -11.08 -14.68 -17.25
N TRP A 226 -12.21 -14.94 -17.91
CA TRP A 226 -12.24 -15.43 -19.29
C TRP A 226 -11.66 -14.43 -20.31
N PRO A 227 -12.13 -13.17 -20.39
CA PRO A 227 -11.54 -12.18 -21.30
C PRO A 227 -10.09 -11.86 -20.94
N MET A 228 -9.72 -11.88 -19.65
CA MET A 228 -8.32 -11.68 -19.24
C MET A 228 -7.40 -12.82 -19.71
N SER A 229 -7.90 -14.06 -19.72
CA SER A 229 -7.18 -15.21 -20.30
C SER A 229 -6.96 -15.04 -21.81
N ILE A 230 -7.98 -14.57 -22.54
CA ILE A 230 -7.88 -14.28 -23.97
C ILE A 230 -6.89 -13.15 -24.24
N TRP A 231 -6.99 -12.05 -23.49
CA TRP A 231 -6.10 -10.89 -23.60
C TRP A 231 -4.64 -11.28 -23.34
N THR A 232 -4.37 -12.05 -22.28
CA THR A 232 -3.00 -12.49 -21.99
C THR A 232 -2.44 -13.45 -23.04
N ARG A 233 -3.28 -14.25 -23.71
CA ARG A 233 -2.86 -15.04 -24.90
C ARG A 233 -2.54 -14.13 -26.08
N PHE A 234 -3.35 -13.11 -26.32
CA PHE A 234 -3.13 -12.11 -27.38
C PHE A 234 -1.80 -11.35 -27.17
N CYS A 235 -1.54 -10.84 -25.97
CA CYS A 235 -0.27 -10.16 -25.65
C CYS A 235 0.96 -11.09 -25.73
N ARG A 236 0.76 -12.41 -25.66
CA ARG A 236 1.84 -13.42 -25.80
C ARG A 236 2.06 -13.87 -27.25
N LEU A 237 1.29 -13.38 -28.22
CA LEU A 237 1.50 -13.70 -29.63
C LEU A 237 2.92 -13.32 -30.06
N ARG A 238 3.54 -14.19 -30.88
CA ARG A 238 4.93 -14.01 -31.34
C ARG A 238 5.15 -12.68 -32.05
N ILE A 239 4.12 -12.13 -32.71
CA ILE A 239 4.21 -10.88 -33.48
C ILE A 239 4.63 -9.69 -32.60
N PHE A 240 4.18 -9.63 -31.34
CA PHE A 240 4.54 -8.57 -30.40
C PHE A 240 5.94 -8.74 -29.77
N ARG A 241 6.57 -9.90 -29.99
CA ARG A 241 7.92 -10.21 -29.50
C ARG A 241 9.00 -10.03 -30.57
N ILE A 242 8.62 -9.84 -31.82
CA ILE A 242 9.55 -9.61 -32.94
C ILE A 242 9.91 -8.13 -33.02
N PHE A 243 11.14 -7.83 -33.46
CA PHE A 243 11.58 -6.47 -33.75
C PHE A 243 10.81 -5.91 -34.95
N PRO A 244 10.31 -4.64 -34.92
CA PRO A 244 10.59 -3.59 -33.94
C PRO A 244 9.56 -3.46 -32.80
N LEU A 245 8.45 -4.21 -32.85
CA LEU A 245 7.32 -4.08 -31.93
C LEU A 245 7.70 -4.31 -30.47
N SER A 246 8.60 -5.25 -30.20
CA SER A 246 9.09 -5.52 -28.84
C SER A 246 9.85 -4.34 -28.22
N VAL A 247 10.66 -3.64 -29.03
CA VAL A 247 11.39 -2.45 -28.60
C VAL A 247 10.42 -1.31 -28.36
N LEU A 248 9.47 -1.09 -29.27
CA LEU A 248 8.47 -0.04 -29.17
C LEU A 248 7.59 -0.22 -27.92
N SER A 249 7.06 -1.43 -27.71
CA SER A 249 6.25 -1.78 -26.54
C SER A 249 7.00 -1.62 -25.21
N SER A 250 8.31 -1.87 -25.19
CA SER A 250 9.14 -1.67 -24.00
C SER A 250 9.43 -0.20 -23.67
N LYS A 251 9.20 0.71 -24.63
CA LYS A 251 9.54 2.14 -24.53
C LYS A 251 8.32 3.04 -24.37
N LEU A 252 7.19 2.67 -24.97
CA LEU A 252 5.94 3.43 -24.83
C LEU A 252 5.38 3.26 -23.43
N SER A 253 5.12 4.40 -22.79
CA SER A 253 4.53 4.46 -21.47
C SER A 253 3.10 3.92 -21.46
N THR A 254 2.35 4.07 -22.56
CA THR A 254 1.02 3.48 -22.74
C THR A 254 1.04 1.95 -22.72
N CYS A 255 1.94 1.31 -23.45
CA CYS A 255 2.12 -0.14 -23.44
C CYS A 255 2.52 -0.64 -22.05
N ILE A 256 3.37 0.11 -21.37
CA ILE A 256 3.77 -0.14 -19.99
C ILE A 256 2.56 -0.07 -19.05
N GLN A 257 1.78 1.00 -19.09
CA GLN A 257 0.62 1.17 -18.22
C GLN A 257 -0.46 0.11 -18.50
N LEU A 258 -0.64 -0.25 -19.78
CA LEU A 258 -1.54 -1.34 -20.19
C LEU A 258 -1.10 -2.69 -19.60
N SER A 259 0.21 -2.98 -19.62
CA SER A 259 0.74 -4.21 -19.01
C SER A 259 0.47 -4.24 -17.50
N HIS A 260 0.68 -3.12 -16.80
CA HIS A 260 0.44 -3.00 -15.37
C HIS A 260 -1.05 -3.15 -15.02
N ARG A 261 -1.94 -2.49 -15.76
CA ARG A 261 -3.40 -2.64 -15.63
C ARG A 261 -3.83 -4.10 -15.85
N SER A 262 -3.23 -4.79 -16.82
CA SER A 262 -3.55 -6.20 -17.08
C SER A 262 -3.15 -7.13 -15.93
N GLU A 263 -2.04 -6.84 -15.24
CA GLU A 263 -1.60 -7.57 -14.05
C GLU A 263 -2.54 -7.31 -12.86
N HIS A 264 -2.93 -6.05 -12.64
CA HIS A 264 -3.92 -5.68 -11.62
C HIS A 264 -5.27 -6.38 -11.84
N MET A 265 -5.79 -6.35 -13.07
CA MET A 265 -7.05 -7.02 -13.42
C MET A 265 -6.94 -8.53 -13.19
N ARG A 266 -5.82 -9.16 -13.57
CA ARG A 266 -5.59 -10.58 -13.30
C ARG A 266 -5.56 -10.91 -11.81
N SER A 267 -4.94 -10.06 -10.99
CA SER A 267 -4.90 -10.24 -9.52
C SER A 267 -6.29 -10.11 -8.89
N ILE A 268 -7.14 -9.24 -9.43
CA ILE A 268 -8.52 -9.04 -8.96
C ILE A 268 -9.41 -10.19 -9.41
N SER A 269 -9.31 -10.63 -10.66
CA SER A 269 -10.14 -11.71 -11.24
C SER A 269 -9.75 -13.12 -10.78
N ALA A 270 -8.70 -13.27 -9.95
CA ALA A 270 -8.31 -14.56 -9.41
C ALA A 270 -9.41 -15.10 -8.46
N PRO A 271 -10.01 -16.28 -8.73
CA PRO A 271 -11.16 -16.79 -7.99
C PRO A 271 -10.85 -17.26 -6.56
N GLY A 272 -9.57 -17.36 -6.19
CA GLY A 272 -9.16 -17.73 -4.85
C GLY A 272 -9.49 -16.66 -3.80
N ALA A 273 -10.16 -17.09 -2.72
CA ALA A 273 -10.35 -16.25 -1.54
C ALA A 273 -8.98 -15.78 -1.00
N ALA A 274 -8.91 -14.52 -0.57
CA ALA A 274 -7.69 -13.99 0.03
C ALA A 274 -7.40 -14.78 1.32
N SER A 275 -6.18 -15.32 1.42
CA SER A 275 -5.77 -16.15 2.56
C SER A 275 -5.51 -15.29 3.81
N SER A 276 -5.07 -14.04 3.59
CA SER A 276 -4.75 -13.09 4.64
C SER A 276 -5.50 -11.77 4.48
N HIS A 277 -5.69 -11.06 5.60
CA HIS A 277 -6.28 -9.72 5.60
C HIS A 277 -5.43 -8.70 4.81
N ILE A 278 -4.11 -8.90 4.77
CA ILE A 278 -3.20 -8.05 3.99
C ILE A 278 -3.46 -8.22 2.50
N GLU A 279 -3.59 -9.46 2.02
CA GLU A 279 -3.96 -9.73 0.62
C GLU A 279 -5.33 -9.17 0.28
N PHE A 280 -6.31 -9.31 1.17
CA PHE A 280 -7.64 -8.73 0.99
C PHE A 280 -7.58 -7.21 0.84
N THR A 281 -6.90 -6.53 1.77
CA THR A 281 -6.77 -5.07 1.77
C THR A 281 -6.00 -4.58 0.54
N ARG A 282 -4.98 -5.32 0.08
CA ARG A 282 -4.26 -5.01 -1.16
C ARG A 282 -5.15 -5.16 -2.39
N LYS A 283 -5.91 -6.25 -2.51
CA LYS A 283 -6.89 -6.42 -3.60
C LYS A 283 -7.93 -5.30 -3.59
N ALA A 284 -8.45 -4.94 -2.43
CA ALA A 284 -9.40 -3.83 -2.26
C ALA A 284 -8.78 -2.46 -2.63
N ASN A 285 -7.53 -2.20 -2.23
CA ASN A 285 -6.78 -1.02 -2.66
C ASN A 285 -6.68 -0.96 -4.19
N THR A 286 -6.33 -2.06 -4.85
CA THR A 286 -6.25 -2.10 -6.32
C THR A 286 -7.59 -1.81 -6.97
N VAL A 287 -8.69 -2.40 -6.47
CA VAL A 287 -10.05 -2.14 -6.99
C VAL A 287 -10.42 -0.67 -6.84
N VAL A 288 -10.27 -0.10 -5.64
CA VAL A 288 -10.60 1.31 -5.39
C VAL A 288 -9.71 2.25 -6.19
N SER A 289 -8.40 1.98 -6.29
CA SER A 289 -7.48 2.76 -7.12
C SER A 289 -7.91 2.76 -8.59
N VAL A 290 -8.27 1.60 -9.15
CA VAL A 290 -8.76 1.51 -10.54
C VAL A 290 -10.07 2.27 -10.73
N LEU A 291 -11.02 2.16 -9.79
CA LEU A 291 -12.29 2.88 -9.87
C LEU A 291 -12.10 4.39 -9.82
N VAL A 292 -11.25 4.88 -8.90
CA VAL A 292 -10.93 6.31 -8.79
C VAL A 292 -10.19 6.80 -10.04
N ASP A 293 -9.23 6.02 -10.55
CA ASP A 293 -8.49 6.35 -11.75
C ASP A 293 -9.39 6.42 -13.01
N VAL A 294 -10.34 5.48 -13.15
CA VAL A 294 -11.36 5.52 -14.20
C VAL A 294 -12.31 6.71 -14.01
N ALA A 295 -12.76 7.00 -12.79
CA ALA A 295 -13.62 8.14 -12.51
C ALA A 295 -12.93 9.48 -12.85
N LEU A 296 -11.67 9.65 -12.45
CA LEU A 296 -10.85 10.80 -12.82
C LEU A 296 -10.63 10.90 -14.33
N GLY A 297 -10.45 9.75 -15.00
CA GLY A 297 -10.33 9.67 -16.45
C GLY A 297 -11.62 10.06 -17.18
N ILE A 298 -12.78 9.61 -16.71
CA ILE A 298 -14.09 10.02 -17.22
C ILE A 298 -14.30 11.51 -16.98
N LEU A 299 -13.91 12.05 -15.81
CA LEU A 299 -13.99 13.48 -15.54
C LEU A 299 -13.10 14.31 -16.48
N LEU A 300 -11.89 13.83 -16.76
CA LEU A 300 -11.02 14.44 -17.78
C LEU A 300 -11.64 14.34 -19.18
N MET A 301 -12.23 13.19 -19.51
CA MET A 301 -12.88 12.95 -20.79
C MET A 301 -14.07 13.90 -20.98
N THR A 302 -14.97 13.99 -20.01
CA THR A 302 -16.12 14.89 -20.07
C THR A 302 -15.68 16.34 -20.14
N TRP A 303 -14.65 16.73 -19.39
CA TRP A 303 -14.05 18.05 -19.53
C TRP A 303 -13.52 18.28 -20.94
N LEU A 304 -12.79 17.33 -21.53
CA LEU A 304 -12.17 17.50 -22.85
C LEU A 304 -13.19 17.62 -23.99
N TYR A 305 -14.31 16.88 -23.94
CA TYR A 305 -15.36 16.94 -24.96
C TYR A 305 -16.42 18.02 -24.73
N ARG A 306 -16.43 18.67 -23.56
CA ARG A 306 -17.31 19.80 -23.32
C ARG A 306 -16.75 21.04 -24.02
N ASP A 307 -17.64 21.93 -24.44
CA ASP A 307 -17.30 23.30 -24.90
C ASP A 307 -16.18 23.35 -25.97
N GLU A 308 -16.09 22.33 -26.84
CA GLU A 308 -15.08 22.22 -27.91
C GLU A 308 -13.62 22.40 -27.43
N HIS A 309 -13.31 21.99 -26.20
CA HIS A 309 -11.95 22.10 -25.64
C HIS A 309 -10.90 21.34 -26.47
N VAL A 310 -11.25 20.22 -27.12
CA VAL A 310 -10.37 19.54 -28.08
C VAL A 310 -9.96 20.46 -29.24
N ALA A 311 -10.91 21.15 -29.86
CA ALA A 311 -10.66 22.04 -30.99
C ALA A 311 -9.84 23.27 -30.55
N THR A 312 -10.09 23.78 -29.35
CA THR A 312 -9.29 24.85 -28.75
C THR A 312 -7.85 24.42 -28.52
N LEU A 313 -7.63 23.19 -28.02
CA LEU A 313 -6.29 22.65 -27.81
C LEU A 313 -5.57 22.38 -29.14
N ALA A 314 -6.28 21.87 -30.13
CA ALA A 314 -5.75 21.63 -31.47
C ALA A 314 -5.33 22.93 -32.17
N SER A 315 -6.19 23.96 -32.11
CA SER A 315 -5.90 25.28 -32.70
C SER A 315 -4.77 26.02 -31.98
N ALA A 316 -4.54 25.75 -30.69
CA ALA A 316 -3.41 26.29 -29.95
C ALA A 316 -2.07 25.56 -30.20
N LEU A 317 -2.09 24.29 -30.65
CA LEU A 317 -0.89 23.47 -30.77
C LEU A 317 0.07 23.95 -31.86
N VAL A 318 -0.45 24.32 -33.04
CA VAL A 318 0.38 24.77 -34.17
C VAL A 318 1.05 26.12 -33.86
N PRO A 319 0.33 27.16 -33.38
CA PRO A 319 0.96 28.41 -32.94
C PRO A 319 1.99 28.22 -31.82
N ALA A 320 1.76 27.28 -30.89
CA ALA A 320 2.75 26.95 -29.86
C ALA A 320 4.00 26.30 -30.47
N ALA A 321 3.85 25.42 -31.46
CA ALA A 321 4.97 24.83 -32.19
C ALA A 321 5.76 25.89 -32.98
N ASP A 322 5.07 26.83 -33.64
CA ASP A 322 5.71 27.97 -34.32
C ASP A 322 6.49 28.86 -33.35
N ARG A 323 5.92 29.12 -32.17
CA ARG A 323 6.61 29.86 -31.11
C ARG A 323 7.88 29.14 -30.69
N VAL A 324 7.81 27.83 -30.44
CA VAL A 324 8.99 27.03 -30.09
C VAL A 324 10.04 27.00 -31.21
N ALA A 325 9.61 26.86 -32.47
CA ALA A 325 10.50 26.93 -33.63
C ALA A 325 11.26 28.26 -33.67
N THR A 326 10.53 29.37 -33.54
CA THR A 326 11.09 30.73 -33.55
C THR A 326 12.11 30.94 -32.43
N GLU A 327 11.79 30.53 -31.21
CA GLU A 327 12.71 30.64 -30.06
C GLU A 327 13.97 29.79 -30.26
N LEU A 328 13.84 28.57 -30.82
CA LEU A 328 14.99 27.73 -31.15
C LEU A 328 15.85 28.32 -32.28
N GLU A 329 15.23 28.92 -33.30
CA GLU A 329 15.92 29.62 -34.38
C GLU A 329 16.70 30.83 -33.85
N GLN A 330 16.07 31.66 -33.02
CA GLN A 330 16.72 32.80 -32.37
C GLN A 330 17.89 32.37 -31.47
N LEU A 331 17.70 31.29 -30.70
CA LEU A 331 18.75 30.71 -29.86
C LEU A 331 19.94 30.22 -30.71
N LEU A 332 19.69 29.58 -31.85
CA LEU A 332 20.75 29.15 -32.77
C LEU A 332 21.43 30.33 -33.46
N GLN A 333 20.69 31.36 -33.86
CA GLN A 333 21.27 32.58 -34.43
C GLN A 333 22.15 33.32 -33.41
N TRP A 334 21.72 33.38 -32.15
CA TRP A 334 22.52 33.92 -31.04
C TRP A 334 23.80 33.11 -30.82
N LEU A 335 23.69 31.79 -30.88
CA LEU A 335 24.81 30.85 -30.76
C LEU A 335 25.82 31.02 -31.91
N MET A 336 25.33 31.26 -33.14
CA MET A 336 26.13 31.50 -34.35
C MET A 336 26.87 32.85 -34.40
N GLY A 337 26.58 33.75 -33.44
CA GLY A 337 27.13 35.09 -33.39
C GLY A 337 28.36 35.19 -32.50
N ALA A 338 28.14 35.66 -31.27
CA ALA A 338 29.15 35.79 -30.23
C ALA A 338 28.49 35.56 -28.85
N PRO A 339 28.07 34.32 -28.54
CA PRO A 339 27.33 34.01 -27.32
C PRO A 339 28.18 34.36 -26.10
N ALA A 340 27.66 35.21 -25.21
CA ALA A 340 28.33 35.67 -23.99
C ALA A 340 29.77 36.21 -24.21
N GLY A 341 30.07 36.74 -25.40
CA GLY A 341 31.40 37.25 -25.75
C GLY A 341 32.45 36.16 -26.05
N LEU A 342 32.06 34.88 -26.11
CA LEU A 342 32.95 33.79 -26.48
C LEU A 342 33.24 33.84 -27.99
N LYS A 343 34.53 33.95 -28.34
CA LYS A 343 34.98 33.88 -29.74
C LYS A 343 34.95 32.43 -30.23
N MET A 344 33.86 32.05 -30.88
CA MET A 344 33.68 30.71 -31.45
C MET A 344 34.41 30.55 -32.78
N ASN A 345 34.62 29.29 -33.20
CA ASN A 345 35.13 29.02 -34.53
C ASN A 345 34.02 29.22 -35.57
N ARG A 346 34.07 30.31 -36.32
CA ARG A 346 33.01 30.70 -37.26
C ARG A 346 32.66 29.64 -38.32
N ALA A 347 33.64 28.90 -38.83
CA ALA A 347 33.38 27.90 -39.86
C ALA A 347 32.57 26.72 -39.31
N LEU A 348 32.98 26.18 -38.16
CA LEU A 348 32.25 25.08 -37.50
C LEU A 348 30.87 25.52 -37.03
N ASP A 349 30.80 26.71 -36.45
CA ASP A 349 29.59 27.32 -35.91
C ASP A 349 28.53 27.53 -37.01
N GLN A 350 28.94 28.04 -38.19
CA GLN A 350 28.05 28.14 -39.35
C GLN A 350 27.54 26.80 -39.86
N VAL A 351 28.40 25.77 -39.89
CA VAL A 351 28.00 24.42 -40.34
C VAL A 351 27.01 23.79 -39.35
N LEU A 352 27.30 23.84 -38.04
CA LEU A 352 26.42 23.31 -37.01
C LEU A 352 25.09 24.07 -36.96
N GLY A 353 25.14 25.40 -36.98
CA GLY A 353 23.97 26.25 -36.99
C GLY A 353 23.03 25.96 -38.17
N ARG A 354 23.56 25.93 -39.40
CA ARG A 354 22.77 25.57 -40.59
C ARG A 354 22.19 24.16 -40.51
N PHE A 355 22.97 23.20 -39.99
CA PHE A 355 22.51 21.83 -39.81
C PHE A 355 21.31 21.75 -38.86
N PHE A 356 21.38 22.40 -37.69
CA PHE A 356 20.28 22.36 -36.72
C PHE A 356 19.07 23.19 -37.16
N LEU A 357 19.29 24.35 -37.79
CA LEU A 357 18.21 25.16 -38.38
C LEU A 357 17.42 24.37 -39.44
N TYR A 358 18.13 23.63 -40.31
CA TYR A 358 17.47 22.77 -41.30
C TYR A 358 16.55 21.73 -40.65
N HIS A 359 16.96 21.13 -39.53
CA HIS A 359 16.13 20.16 -38.82
C HIS A 359 14.94 20.80 -38.10
N ILE A 360 15.07 22.05 -37.61
CA ILE A 360 13.94 22.80 -37.05
C ILE A 360 12.92 23.07 -38.16
N HIS A 361 13.35 23.55 -39.32
CA HIS A 361 12.48 23.81 -40.47
C HIS A 361 11.77 22.53 -40.96
N LEU A 362 12.49 21.40 -40.97
CA LEU A 362 11.92 20.09 -41.30
C LEU A 362 10.87 19.68 -40.26
N TRP A 363 11.15 19.83 -38.96
CA TRP A 363 10.20 19.52 -37.90
C TRP A 363 8.93 20.38 -37.97
N ILE A 364 9.06 21.71 -38.08
CA ILE A 364 7.87 22.59 -38.13
C ILE A 364 7.06 22.36 -39.41
N SER A 365 7.71 22.04 -40.54
CA SER A 365 7.05 21.64 -41.77
C SER A 365 6.23 20.35 -41.61
N TYR A 366 6.74 19.36 -40.85
CA TYR A 366 5.95 18.16 -40.50
C TYR A 366 4.76 18.49 -39.59
N ILE A 367 4.91 19.41 -38.63
CA ILE A 367 3.79 19.85 -37.79
C ILE A 367 2.70 20.53 -38.63
N HIS A 368 3.07 21.40 -39.56
CA HIS A 368 2.14 22.01 -40.50
C HIS A 368 1.43 20.99 -41.39
N LEU A 369 2.15 19.96 -41.85
CA LEU A 369 1.54 18.86 -42.62
C LEU A 369 0.55 18.05 -41.78
N LEU A 370 0.81 17.88 -40.47
CA LEU A 370 -0.07 17.18 -39.55
C LEU A 370 -1.24 18.04 -39.03
N SER A 371 -1.16 19.37 -39.16
CA SER A 371 -2.17 20.34 -38.70
C SER A 371 -3.62 19.92 -38.96
N PRO A 372 -4.04 19.52 -40.19
CA PRO A 372 -5.44 19.15 -40.44
C PRO A 372 -5.91 17.91 -39.68
N SER A 373 -4.99 17.07 -39.21
CA SER A 373 -5.30 15.83 -38.48
C SER A 373 -5.08 15.95 -36.96
N VAL A 374 -4.52 17.07 -36.46
CA VAL A 374 -4.24 17.25 -35.01
C VAL A 374 -5.51 17.13 -34.18
N GLU A 375 -6.59 17.77 -34.61
CA GLU A 375 -7.87 17.72 -33.89
C GLU A 375 -8.39 16.28 -33.80
N GLN A 376 -8.34 15.51 -34.89
CA GLN A 376 -8.75 14.11 -34.91
C GLN A 376 -7.88 13.25 -33.98
N ILE A 377 -6.55 13.46 -33.99
CA ILE A 377 -5.62 12.74 -33.11
C ILE A 377 -5.93 13.03 -31.64
N LEU A 378 -6.16 14.30 -31.27
CA LEU A 378 -6.53 14.69 -29.92
C LEU A 378 -7.91 14.16 -29.54
N TRP A 379 -8.86 14.14 -30.47
CA TRP A 379 -10.20 13.58 -30.26
C TRP A 379 -10.12 12.08 -29.97
N TYR A 380 -9.43 11.28 -30.78
CA TYR A 380 -9.27 9.84 -30.48
C TYR A 380 -8.39 9.59 -29.24
N GLY A 381 -7.38 10.43 -29.01
CA GLY A 381 -6.57 10.41 -27.80
C GLY A 381 -7.40 10.67 -26.54
N GLY A 382 -8.39 11.56 -26.61
CA GLY A 382 -9.32 11.89 -25.53
C GLY A 382 -10.15 10.69 -25.06
N LEU A 383 -10.57 9.81 -25.98
CA LEU A 383 -11.30 8.58 -25.65
C LEU A 383 -10.50 7.67 -24.72
N SER A 384 -9.17 7.70 -24.83
CA SER A 384 -8.29 6.89 -23.98
C SER A 384 -8.39 7.26 -22.50
N ALA A 385 -8.81 8.48 -22.17
CA ALA A 385 -9.09 8.90 -20.80
C ALA A 385 -10.25 8.13 -20.17
N GLY A 386 -11.18 7.59 -20.95
CA GLY A 386 -12.23 6.68 -20.46
C GLY A 386 -11.67 5.37 -19.88
N LEU A 387 -10.47 4.96 -20.28
CA LEU A 387 -9.77 3.83 -19.65
C LEU A 387 -9.18 4.24 -18.29
N GLY A 388 -9.04 5.52 -17.99
CA GLY A 388 -8.59 6.10 -16.73
C GLY A 388 -7.47 7.13 -16.90
N LEU A 389 -7.32 8.00 -15.90
CA LEU A 389 -6.41 9.14 -15.93
C LEU A 389 -4.95 8.70 -16.14
N THR A 390 -4.51 7.63 -15.49
CA THR A 390 -3.14 7.09 -15.65
C THR A 390 -2.84 6.67 -17.10
N PHE A 391 -3.84 6.18 -17.83
CA PHE A 391 -3.67 5.81 -19.24
C PHE A 391 -3.56 7.06 -20.11
N ALA A 392 -4.39 8.07 -19.87
CA ALA A 392 -4.30 9.36 -20.55
C ALA A 392 -2.96 10.08 -20.32
N LEU A 393 -2.46 10.10 -19.08
CA LEU A 393 -1.15 10.68 -18.74
C LEU A 393 0.01 9.93 -19.41
N SER A 394 -0.12 8.61 -19.56
CA SER A 394 0.86 7.81 -20.31
C SER A 394 0.81 8.16 -21.80
N LEU A 395 -0.38 8.25 -22.41
CA LEU A 395 -0.51 8.69 -23.80
C LEU A 395 0.07 10.08 -24.02
N LEU A 396 -0.18 11.02 -23.10
CA LEU A 396 0.41 12.35 -23.13
C LEU A 396 1.94 12.31 -23.08
N SER A 397 2.53 11.47 -22.24
CA SER A 397 3.99 11.29 -22.18
C SER A 397 4.57 10.79 -23.51
N ASP A 398 3.88 9.84 -24.16
CA ASP A 398 4.27 9.30 -25.47
C ASP A 398 4.13 10.36 -26.58
N MET A 399 3.06 11.17 -26.56
CA MET A 399 2.87 12.30 -27.50
C MET A 399 3.97 13.36 -27.32
N VAL A 400 4.32 13.71 -26.08
CA VAL A 400 5.43 14.65 -25.80
C VAL A 400 6.76 14.09 -26.26
N ALA A 401 7.01 12.78 -26.08
CA ALA A 401 8.22 12.13 -26.57
C ALA A 401 8.35 12.25 -28.10
N LEU A 402 7.24 12.08 -28.82
CA LEU A 402 7.18 12.20 -30.27
C LEU A 402 7.36 13.65 -30.74
N LEU A 403 6.62 14.60 -30.14
CA LEU A 403 6.69 16.03 -30.48
C LEU A 403 8.10 16.61 -30.27
N THR A 404 8.78 16.18 -29.21
CA THR A 404 10.12 16.64 -28.83
C THR A 404 11.25 15.74 -29.35
N PHE A 405 10.95 14.84 -30.28
CA PHE A 405 11.94 13.90 -30.84
C PHE A 405 13.14 14.62 -31.49
N HIS A 406 12.91 15.76 -32.14
CA HIS A 406 13.97 16.58 -32.73
C HIS A 406 14.98 17.08 -31.68
N ILE A 407 14.52 17.48 -30.48
CA ILE A 407 15.37 17.89 -29.36
C ILE A 407 16.24 16.71 -28.88
N TYR A 408 15.67 15.50 -28.82
CA TYR A 408 16.44 14.30 -28.51
C TYR A 408 17.53 14.04 -29.55
N CYS A 409 17.22 14.17 -30.84
CA CYS A 409 18.21 14.05 -31.91
C CYS A 409 19.33 15.09 -31.76
N PHE A 410 19.01 16.35 -31.47
CA PHE A 410 20.00 17.41 -31.27
C PHE A 410 20.94 17.10 -30.11
N TYR A 411 20.37 16.66 -28.98
CA TYR A 411 21.14 16.19 -27.84
C TYR A 411 22.06 15.02 -28.23
N VAL A 412 21.55 14.02 -28.94
CA VAL A 412 22.36 12.85 -29.34
C VAL A 412 23.50 13.25 -30.27
N TYR A 413 23.24 14.10 -31.28
CA TYR A 413 24.26 14.59 -32.20
C TYR A 413 25.32 15.43 -31.48
N GLY A 414 24.89 16.37 -30.64
CA GLY A 414 25.78 17.20 -29.82
C GLY A 414 26.64 16.36 -28.88
N ALA A 415 26.02 15.41 -28.16
CA ALA A 415 26.71 14.51 -27.23
C ALA A 415 27.77 13.68 -27.97
N ARG A 416 27.42 13.05 -29.09
CA ARG A 416 28.36 12.22 -29.87
C ARG A 416 29.52 13.04 -30.41
N LEU A 417 29.24 14.23 -30.93
CA LEU A 417 30.26 15.11 -31.47
C LEU A 417 31.19 15.62 -30.38
N TYR A 418 30.65 16.08 -29.25
CA TYR A 418 31.44 16.51 -28.09
C TYR A 418 32.29 15.36 -27.52
N CYS A 419 31.68 14.19 -27.34
CA CYS A 419 32.34 12.97 -26.87
C CYS A 419 33.52 12.59 -27.77
N MET A 420 33.34 12.62 -29.10
CA MET A 420 34.42 12.39 -30.07
C MET A 420 35.57 13.40 -29.90
N LYS A 421 35.28 14.68 -29.63
CA LYS A 421 36.30 15.70 -29.38
C LYS A 421 37.07 15.45 -28.08
N VAL A 422 36.37 15.10 -26.99
CA VAL A 422 37.00 14.80 -25.69
C VAL A 422 37.89 13.56 -25.77
N TYR A 423 37.41 12.46 -26.38
CA TYR A 423 38.23 11.26 -26.58
C TYR A 423 39.40 11.50 -27.54
N GLY A 424 39.19 12.28 -28.60
CA GLY A 424 40.24 12.68 -29.54
C GLY A 424 41.36 13.47 -28.85
N LEU A 425 41.01 14.50 -28.08
CA LEU A 425 41.96 15.28 -27.28
C LEU A 425 42.67 14.43 -26.24
N SER A 426 41.94 13.54 -25.55
CA SER A 426 42.52 12.61 -24.58
C SER A 426 43.49 11.62 -25.23
N SER A 427 43.23 11.20 -26.46
CA SER A 427 44.11 10.33 -27.23
C SER A 427 45.40 11.05 -27.64
N LEU A 428 45.28 12.26 -28.19
CA LEU A 428 46.43 13.07 -28.62
C LEU A 428 47.26 13.55 -27.43
N TRP A 429 46.64 13.83 -26.28
CA TRP A 429 47.36 14.11 -25.05
C TRP A 429 48.25 12.94 -24.60
N ARG A 430 47.80 11.69 -24.82
CA ARG A 430 48.62 10.50 -24.56
C ARG A 430 49.77 10.38 -25.55
N LEU A 431 49.54 10.70 -26.83
CA LEU A 431 50.56 10.75 -27.88
C LEU A 431 51.75 11.64 -27.48
N PHE A 432 51.50 12.88 -27.01
CA PHE A 432 52.58 13.78 -26.57
C PHE A 432 53.36 13.27 -25.35
N ARG A 433 52.77 12.39 -24.55
CA ARG A 433 53.41 11.78 -23.39
C ARG A 433 54.14 10.47 -23.72
N GLY A 434 54.20 10.08 -24.98
CA GLY A 434 54.77 8.78 -25.39
C GLY A 434 53.93 7.60 -24.90
N LYS A 435 52.61 7.76 -24.81
CA LYS A 435 51.68 6.75 -24.25
C LYS A 435 50.59 6.38 -25.27
N LYS A 436 50.19 5.11 -25.28
CA LYS A 436 49.13 4.54 -26.13
C LYS A 436 48.12 3.76 -25.29
N TRP A 437 46.83 3.84 -25.63
CA TRP A 437 45.84 2.91 -25.07
C TRP A 437 45.89 1.58 -25.81
N ASN A 438 46.11 0.50 -25.07
CA ASN A 438 46.09 -0.85 -25.59
C ASN A 438 44.70 -1.45 -25.36
N VAL A 439 43.91 -1.58 -26.44
CA VAL A 439 42.54 -2.13 -26.38
C VAL A 439 42.52 -3.59 -25.95
N LEU A 440 43.56 -4.38 -26.30
CA LEU A 440 43.63 -5.80 -25.96
C LEU A 440 43.89 -6.03 -24.46
N ARG A 441 44.66 -5.14 -23.83
CA ARG A 441 45.04 -5.24 -22.41
C ARG A 441 44.32 -4.24 -21.50
N GLN A 442 43.42 -3.42 -22.06
CA GLN A 442 42.66 -2.37 -21.36
C GLN A 442 43.53 -1.49 -20.44
N ARG A 443 44.72 -1.11 -20.90
CA ARG A 443 45.69 -0.32 -20.13
C ARG A 443 46.46 0.67 -21.01
N VAL A 444 47.14 1.64 -20.38
CA VAL A 444 48.03 2.59 -21.06
C VAL A 444 49.45 2.03 -21.08
N ASP A 445 50.00 1.81 -22.27
CA ASP A 445 51.38 1.36 -22.49
C ASP A 445 52.25 2.52 -22.99
N SER A 446 53.57 2.47 -22.76
CA SER A 446 54.55 3.38 -23.38
C SER A 446 54.78 3.01 -24.85
N CYS A 447 54.93 4.02 -25.71
CA CYS A 447 55.21 3.84 -27.13
C CYS A 447 56.19 4.94 -27.59
N SER A 448 57.19 4.56 -28.37
CA SER A 448 58.03 5.50 -29.10
C SER A 448 57.28 5.98 -30.35
N TYR A 449 57.28 7.29 -30.58
CA TYR A 449 56.64 7.92 -31.74
C TYR A 449 57.68 8.69 -32.53
N ASP A 450 57.58 8.66 -33.85
CA ASP A 450 58.45 9.42 -34.74
C ASP A 450 58.11 10.92 -34.71
N LEU A 451 59.06 11.78 -35.10
CA LEU A 451 58.87 13.23 -35.11
C LEU A 451 57.67 13.66 -35.97
N ASP A 452 57.48 13.02 -37.13
CA ASP A 452 56.36 13.32 -38.04
C ASP A 452 55.00 13.00 -37.40
N GLN A 453 54.91 11.90 -36.66
CA GLN A 453 53.70 11.50 -35.94
C GLN A 453 53.37 12.49 -34.83
N LEU A 454 54.39 12.97 -34.11
CA LEU A 454 54.23 13.98 -33.07
C LEU A 454 53.78 15.32 -33.66
N PHE A 455 54.32 15.71 -34.81
CA PHE A 455 53.95 16.93 -35.53
C PHE A 455 52.48 16.91 -35.98
N ILE A 456 52.06 15.84 -36.66
CA ILE A 456 50.66 15.66 -37.07
C ILE A 456 49.74 15.66 -35.84
N GLY A 457 50.16 14.98 -34.77
CA GLY A 457 49.45 14.96 -33.49
C GLY A 457 49.24 16.35 -32.91
N MET A 458 50.28 17.19 -32.92
CA MET A 458 50.25 18.58 -32.44
C MET A 458 49.29 19.45 -33.24
N LEU A 459 49.32 19.32 -34.58
CA LEU A 459 48.41 20.04 -35.46
C LEU A 459 46.96 19.64 -35.19
N LEU A 460 46.67 18.33 -35.15
CA LEU A 460 45.32 17.85 -34.90
C LEU A 460 44.82 18.22 -33.49
N PHE A 461 45.69 18.16 -32.48
CA PHE A 461 45.35 18.53 -31.11
C PHE A 461 44.97 20.00 -31.02
N THR A 462 45.77 20.87 -31.64
CA THR A 462 45.52 22.31 -31.67
C THR A 462 44.19 22.63 -32.37
N ILE A 463 43.91 21.98 -33.51
CA ILE A 463 42.63 22.11 -34.21
C ILE A 463 41.47 21.66 -33.32
N LEU A 464 41.55 20.47 -32.73
CA LEU A 464 40.47 19.96 -31.88
C LEU A 464 40.25 20.83 -30.63
N LEU A 465 41.32 21.36 -30.04
CA LEU A 465 41.27 22.23 -28.86
C LEU A 465 40.56 23.54 -29.17
N PHE A 466 40.86 24.17 -30.32
CA PHE A 466 40.19 25.42 -30.72
C PHE A 466 38.75 25.21 -31.22
N LEU A 467 38.39 24.02 -31.68
CA LEU A 467 37.00 23.67 -32.05
C LEU A 467 36.15 23.26 -30.84
N LEU A 468 36.77 22.78 -29.77
CA LEU A 468 36.07 22.23 -28.60
C LEU A 468 35.06 23.21 -27.99
N PRO A 469 35.36 24.50 -27.73
CA PRO A 469 34.41 25.43 -27.12
C PRO A 469 33.10 25.57 -27.91
N THR A 470 33.19 25.55 -29.25
CA THR A 470 32.02 25.57 -30.14
C THR A 470 31.15 24.35 -29.92
N THR A 471 31.75 23.16 -29.98
CA THR A 471 31.01 21.90 -29.77
C THR A 471 30.44 21.74 -28.37
N ALA A 472 31.15 22.23 -27.34
CA ALA A 472 30.75 22.15 -25.95
C ALA A 472 29.52 23.03 -25.67
N LEU A 473 29.44 24.23 -26.24
CA LEU A 473 28.31 25.13 -26.02
C LEU A 473 27.03 24.59 -26.68
N TYR A 474 27.10 24.10 -27.92
CA TYR A 474 25.97 23.44 -28.58
C TYR A 474 25.50 22.23 -27.77
N TYR A 475 26.43 21.37 -27.33
CA TYR A 475 26.09 20.23 -26.49
C TYR A 475 25.40 20.64 -25.18
N LEU A 476 25.91 21.66 -24.50
CA LEU A 476 25.34 22.16 -23.26
C LEU A 476 23.90 22.65 -23.46
N VAL A 477 23.67 23.50 -24.46
CA VAL A 477 22.34 24.05 -24.76
C VAL A 477 21.32 22.94 -25.05
N PHE A 478 21.65 21.98 -25.93
CA PHE A 478 20.73 20.88 -26.22
C PHE A 478 20.53 19.91 -25.06
N THR A 479 21.54 19.75 -24.20
CA THR A 479 21.41 18.98 -22.96
C THR A 479 20.44 19.65 -22.00
N LEU A 480 20.49 20.98 -21.85
CA LEU A 480 19.56 21.73 -21.02
C LEU A 480 18.12 21.61 -21.55
N LEU A 481 17.92 21.81 -22.86
CA LEU A 481 16.61 21.62 -23.50
C LEU A 481 16.08 20.19 -23.28
N ARG A 482 16.94 19.17 -23.43
CA ARG A 482 16.56 17.78 -23.18
C ARG A 482 16.20 17.53 -21.71
N LEU A 483 16.91 18.14 -20.77
CA LEU A 483 16.64 18.01 -19.33
C LEU A 483 15.24 18.53 -18.98
N VAL A 484 14.81 19.66 -19.57
CA VAL A 484 13.48 20.23 -19.37
C VAL A 484 12.39 19.26 -19.82
N VAL A 485 12.53 18.68 -21.02
CA VAL A 485 11.58 17.67 -21.54
C VAL A 485 11.54 16.44 -20.63
N VAL A 486 12.70 15.93 -20.23
CA VAL A 486 12.82 14.78 -19.34
C VAL A 486 12.19 15.04 -17.97
N LEU A 487 12.35 16.25 -17.42
CA LEU A 487 11.74 16.65 -16.16
C LEU A 487 10.22 16.62 -16.25
N PHE A 488 9.65 17.21 -17.31
CA PHE A 488 8.21 17.18 -17.56
C PHE A 488 7.67 15.75 -17.67
N GLN A 489 8.33 14.89 -18.46
CA GLN A 489 7.97 13.47 -18.56
C GLN A 489 8.10 12.75 -17.20
N GLY A 490 9.13 13.09 -16.42
CA GLY A 490 9.33 12.57 -15.06
C GLY A 490 8.17 12.90 -14.13
N VAL A 491 7.61 14.11 -14.20
CA VAL A 491 6.41 14.52 -13.44
C VAL A 491 5.19 13.70 -13.86
N LEU A 492 4.98 13.47 -15.16
CA LEU A 492 3.89 12.62 -15.66
C LEU A 492 4.01 11.18 -15.13
N HIS A 493 5.21 10.59 -15.22
CA HIS A 493 5.47 9.24 -14.72
C HIS A 493 5.27 9.14 -13.20
N LEU A 494 5.78 10.10 -12.43
CA LEU A 494 5.58 10.16 -10.99
C LEU A 494 4.10 10.26 -10.62
N SER A 495 3.32 11.04 -11.38
CA SER A 495 1.87 11.17 -11.19
C SER A 495 1.15 9.84 -11.44
N VAL A 496 1.51 9.14 -12.53
CA VAL A 496 0.98 7.80 -12.84
C VAL A 496 1.30 6.80 -11.71
N ASP A 497 2.55 6.79 -11.26
CA ASP A 497 2.99 5.89 -10.20
C ASP A 497 2.36 6.21 -8.84
N PHE A 498 2.11 7.49 -8.55
CA PHE A 498 1.38 7.90 -7.35
C PHE A 498 -0.05 7.35 -7.37
N ILE A 499 -0.80 7.57 -8.45
CA ILE A 499 -2.19 7.10 -8.58
C ILE A 499 -2.27 5.55 -8.49
N ASN A 500 -1.34 4.85 -9.15
CA ASN A 500 -1.28 3.39 -9.15
C ASN A 500 -0.85 2.79 -7.79
N SER A 501 -0.03 3.50 -6.99
CA SER A 501 0.57 2.96 -5.76
C SER A 501 -0.13 3.38 -4.46
N PHE A 502 -0.90 4.47 -4.47
CA PHE A 502 -1.46 5.06 -3.26
C PHE A 502 -2.60 4.20 -2.67
N PRO A 503 -2.52 3.76 -1.41
CA PRO A 503 -3.47 2.82 -0.81
C PRO A 503 -4.76 3.52 -0.33
N LEU A 504 -5.58 3.98 -1.28
CA LEU A 504 -6.81 4.74 -1.02
C LEU A 504 -7.79 3.99 -0.10
N PHE A 505 -7.99 2.69 -0.33
CA PHE A 505 -8.94 1.92 0.47
C PHE A 505 -8.48 1.75 1.92
N ALA A 506 -7.21 1.40 2.16
CA ALA A 506 -6.67 1.27 3.51
C ALA A 506 -6.71 2.60 4.27
N LEU A 507 -6.42 3.72 3.60
CA LEU A 507 -6.51 5.05 4.19
C LEU A 507 -7.96 5.45 4.49
N GLY A 508 -8.89 5.18 3.56
CA GLY A 508 -10.33 5.39 3.79
C GLY A 508 -10.86 4.54 4.95
N GLN A 509 -10.44 3.27 5.04
CA GLN A 509 -10.76 2.39 6.16
C GLN A 509 -10.19 2.94 7.48
N ARG A 510 -8.99 3.53 7.46
CA ARG A 510 -8.39 4.16 8.64
C ARG A 510 -9.17 5.39 9.13
N ILE A 511 -9.78 6.16 8.22
CA ILE A 511 -10.58 7.34 8.54
C ILE A 511 -11.97 6.92 9.06
N CYS A 512 -12.66 6.05 8.32
CA CYS A 512 -14.04 5.68 8.64
C CYS A 512 -14.15 4.64 9.77
N GLN A 513 -13.21 3.70 9.85
CA GLN A 513 -13.22 2.57 10.80
C GLN A 513 -11.81 2.30 11.36
N PRO A 514 -11.27 3.23 12.16
CA PRO A 514 -9.89 3.17 12.65
C PRO A 514 -9.57 1.87 13.39
N TYR A 515 -10.53 1.34 14.15
CA TYR A 515 -10.39 0.12 14.95
C TYR A 515 -10.07 -1.14 14.11
N ARG A 516 -10.37 -1.17 12.81
CA ARG A 516 -10.02 -2.33 11.96
C ARG A 516 -8.52 -2.45 11.70
N LEU A 517 -7.80 -1.34 11.75
CA LEU A 517 -6.36 -1.25 11.49
C LEU A 517 -5.63 -0.98 12.81
N ALA A 518 -5.61 -1.97 13.70
CA ALA A 518 -5.06 -1.82 15.04
C ALA A 518 -3.53 -1.98 15.05
N GLU A 519 -2.84 -1.01 15.65
CA GLU A 519 -1.41 -1.09 15.99
C GLU A 519 -1.22 -1.71 17.38
N GLY A 520 -2.11 -1.36 18.32
CA GLY A 520 -2.08 -1.86 19.69
C GLY A 520 -3.34 -1.50 20.46
N VAL A 521 -3.27 -1.61 21.78
CA VAL A 521 -4.35 -1.25 22.71
C VAL A 521 -3.82 -0.31 23.78
N LYS A 522 -4.68 0.59 24.26
CA LYS A 522 -4.44 1.44 25.42
C LYS A 522 -5.47 1.10 26.49
N PHE A 523 -5.05 1.09 27.74
CA PHE A 523 -5.93 0.83 28.87
C PHE A 523 -6.21 2.14 29.61
N ARG A 524 -7.48 2.46 29.81
CA ARG A 524 -7.94 3.60 30.61
C ARG A 524 -8.56 3.09 31.90
N VAL A 525 -8.15 3.61 33.05
CA VAL A 525 -8.75 3.23 34.33
C VAL A 525 -10.19 3.80 34.39
N LEU A 526 -11.18 2.95 34.66
CA LEU A 526 -12.59 3.36 34.79
C LEU A 526 -12.93 3.69 36.24
N CYS A 527 -12.59 2.81 37.18
CA CYS A 527 -12.85 2.99 38.60
C CYS A 527 -11.75 2.32 39.43
N GLU A 528 -11.36 3.00 40.50
CA GLU A 528 -10.47 2.48 41.54
C GLU A 528 -11.17 2.75 42.88
N GLU A 529 -12.07 1.84 43.29
CA GLU A 529 -12.69 1.89 44.62
C GLU A 529 -11.91 0.97 45.58
N PRO A 530 -11.64 1.41 46.82
CA PRO A 530 -10.95 0.58 47.80
C PRO A 530 -11.78 -0.68 48.12
N GLY A 531 -11.18 -1.85 47.94
CA GLY A 531 -11.80 -3.16 48.20
C GLY A 531 -12.61 -3.75 47.03
N SER A 532 -12.67 -3.11 45.86
CA SER A 532 -13.20 -3.71 44.63
C SER A 532 -12.10 -4.10 43.65
N ALA A 533 -12.41 -4.98 42.69
CA ALA A 533 -11.50 -5.27 41.59
C ALA A 533 -11.16 -4.01 40.78
N LEU A 534 -10.00 -3.97 40.12
CA LEU A 534 -9.60 -2.85 39.24
C LEU A 534 -10.34 -2.95 37.90
N HIS A 535 -10.97 -1.87 37.45
CA HIS A 535 -11.66 -1.82 36.15
C HIS A 535 -10.87 -0.99 35.14
N LEU A 536 -10.46 -1.62 34.04
CA LEU A 536 -9.79 -1.01 32.90
C LEU A 536 -10.72 -1.03 31.68
N LEU A 537 -10.71 0.02 30.87
CA LEU A 537 -11.30 0.07 29.54
C LEU A 537 -10.21 -0.13 28.49
N MET A 538 -10.36 -1.15 27.66
CA MET A 538 -9.48 -1.41 26.52
C MET A 538 -9.96 -0.63 25.30
N GLU A 539 -9.17 0.37 24.89
CA GLU A 539 -9.39 1.12 23.66
C GLU A 539 -8.35 0.72 22.61
N ILE A 540 -8.77 0.57 21.36
CA ILE A 540 -7.89 0.17 20.25
C ILE A 540 -7.16 1.39 19.73
N ASN A 541 -5.82 1.32 19.63
CA ASN A 541 -5.00 2.34 19.00
C ASN A 541 -4.82 2.02 17.51
N PRO A 542 -5.31 2.86 16.60
CA PRO A 542 -5.21 2.61 15.17
C PRO A 542 -3.83 2.99 14.61
N LEU A 543 -3.40 2.29 13.56
CA LEU A 543 -2.13 2.53 12.87
C LEU A 543 -1.95 3.99 12.45
N SER A 544 -0.72 4.51 12.52
CA SER A 544 -0.41 5.82 11.94
C SER A 544 -0.61 5.82 10.40
N CYS A 545 -0.97 6.97 9.81
CA CYS A 545 -1.17 7.07 8.36
C CYS A 545 0.09 6.66 7.57
N SER A 546 1.28 7.00 8.08
CA SER A 546 2.56 6.60 7.47
C SER A 546 2.72 5.08 7.47
N ALA A 547 2.45 4.41 8.59
CA ALA A 547 2.53 2.95 8.70
C ALA A 547 1.51 2.25 7.78
N VAL A 548 0.30 2.80 7.63
CA VAL A 548 -0.70 2.31 6.66
C VAL A 548 -0.16 2.39 5.24
N VAL A 549 0.43 3.53 4.86
CA VAL A 549 1.03 3.69 3.53
C VAL A 549 2.17 2.70 3.33
N GLN A 550 3.10 2.55 4.29
CA GLN A 550 4.22 1.61 4.16
C GLN A 550 3.77 0.15 4.04
N THR A 551 2.75 -0.26 4.80
CA THR A 551 2.27 -1.65 4.84
C THR A 551 1.47 -2.03 3.59
N TYR A 552 0.65 -1.10 3.10
CA TYR A 552 -0.38 -1.37 2.10
C TYR A 552 -0.14 -0.76 0.72
N ARG A 553 0.91 0.04 0.55
CA ARG A 553 1.33 0.56 -0.75
C ARG A 553 1.60 -0.59 -1.72
N THR A 554 0.99 -0.52 -2.89
CA THR A 554 1.28 -1.47 -3.97
C THR A 554 2.66 -1.14 -4.54
N PRO A 555 3.46 -2.16 -4.92
CA PRO A 555 4.79 -1.94 -5.46
C PRO A 555 4.68 -1.07 -6.72
N ALA A 556 5.36 0.09 -6.71
CA ALA A 556 5.35 1.00 -7.84
C ALA A 556 6.13 0.38 -9.01
N SER A 557 5.62 0.58 -10.23
CA SER A 557 6.26 0.16 -11.48
C SER A 557 7.44 1.06 -11.90
N SER A 558 7.74 2.09 -11.10
CA SER A 558 8.70 3.14 -11.39
C SER A 558 10.12 2.63 -11.55
N CYS A 559 10.81 3.20 -12.53
CA CYS A 559 12.27 3.11 -12.61
C CYS A 559 12.87 4.01 -11.54
N TYR A 560 13.58 3.45 -10.56
CA TYR A 560 14.48 4.25 -9.75
C TYR A 560 15.68 4.70 -10.62
N PRO A 561 16.20 5.92 -10.41
CA PRO A 561 17.41 6.37 -11.11
C PRO A 561 18.54 5.37 -10.84
N ARG A 562 19.11 4.80 -11.92
CA ARG A 562 20.18 3.79 -11.85
C ARG A 562 21.49 4.38 -11.32
N ASP A 563 21.73 5.64 -11.65
CA ASP A 563 22.97 6.36 -11.39
C ASP A 563 22.76 7.35 -10.24
N SER A 564 23.76 7.47 -9.35
CA SER A 564 23.81 8.58 -8.41
C SER A 564 23.91 9.90 -9.17
N TRP A 565 23.44 11.00 -8.56
CA TRP A 565 23.56 12.34 -9.16
C TRP A 565 24.99 12.66 -9.60
N ALA A 566 26.00 12.26 -8.81
CA ALA A 566 27.41 12.42 -9.16
C ALA A 566 27.81 11.61 -10.41
N ALA A 567 27.33 10.38 -10.56
CA ALA A 567 27.59 9.56 -11.74
C ALA A 567 26.92 10.14 -13.00
N LEU A 568 25.71 10.72 -12.86
CA LEU A 568 25.01 11.39 -13.96
C LEU A 568 25.77 12.63 -14.43
N VAL A 569 26.21 13.48 -13.50
CA VAL A 569 27.03 14.67 -13.80
C VAL A 569 28.34 14.26 -14.48
N ARG A 570 29.01 13.19 -14.00
CA ARG A 570 30.22 12.67 -14.64
C ARG A 570 29.97 12.22 -16.08
N LYS A 571 28.87 11.52 -16.34
CA LYS A 571 28.50 11.06 -17.70
C LYS A 571 28.22 12.24 -18.63
N LEU A 572 27.49 13.25 -18.16
CA LEU A 572 27.26 14.49 -18.91
C LEU A 572 28.59 15.22 -19.21
N PHE A 573 29.50 15.28 -18.25
CA PHE A 573 30.81 15.93 -18.45
C PHE A 573 31.66 15.22 -19.53
N VAL A 574 31.54 13.90 -19.68
CA VAL A 574 32.25 13.13 -20.72
C VAL A 574 31.50 13.13 -22.06
N GLY A 575 30.26 13.62 -22.10
CA GLY A 575 29.39 13.56 -23.28
C GLY A 575 28.76 12.20 -23.53
N GLU A 576 28.68 11.35 -22.51
CA GLU A 576 27.98 10.07 -22.61
C GLU A 576 26.46 10.28 -22.65
N LEU A 577 25.77 9.45 -23.44
CA LEU A 577 24.32 9.50 -23.54
C LEU A 577 23.68 9.08 -22.21
N VAL A 578 23.11 10.04 -21.48
CA VAL A 578 22.31 9.78 -20.29
C VAL A 578 20.90 9.36 -20.65
N TYR A 579 20.49 8.19 -20.14
CA TYR A 579 19.12 7.71 -20.15
C TYR A 579 18.60 7.66 -18.71
N PRO A 580 17.87 8.69 -18.24
CA PRO A 580 17.56 8.86 -16.82
C PRO A 580 16.65 7.78 -16.24
N TRP A 581 15.81 7.17 -17.09
CA TRP A 581 14.80 6.19 -16.67
C TRP A 581 14.99 4.90 -17.47
N ARG A 582 15.56 3.85 -16.84
CA ARG A 582 15.57 2.50 -17.39
C ARG A 582 14.95 1.57 -16.37
N ARG A 583 13.97 0.77 -16.79
CA ARG A 583 13.37 -0.26 -15.93
C ARG A 583 14.47 -1.20 -15.46
N LYS A 584 14.37 -1.63 -14.20
CA LYS A 584 15.13 -2.77 -13.67
C LYS A 584 14.81 -3.95 -14.60
N SER A 585 15.73 -4.30 -15.51
CA SER A 585 15.60 -5.58 -16.21
C SER A 585 15.69 -6.64 -15.13
N SER A 586 14.71 -7.54 -15.05
CA SER A 586 14.77 -8.73 -14.20
C SER A 586 15.77 -9.76 -14.73
N LYS A 587 16.87 -9.30 -15.34
CA LYS A 587 18.03 -10.09 -15.71
C LYS A 587 19.26 -9.28 -15.34
N ALA A 588 19.99 -9.84 -14.37
CA ALA A 588 21.42 -9.66 -14.26
C ALA A 588 22.03 -10.03 -15.62
N ASP A 589 22.69 -9.05 -16.23
CA ASP A 589 23.79 -9.28 -17.16
C ASP A 589 25.05 -8.77 -16.45
#